data_AF-A0A7Y9W911-F1
#
_entry.id   AF-A0A7Y9W911-F1
#
_cell.length_a   1.000
_cell.length_b   1.000
_cell.length_c   1.000
_cell.angle_alpha   90.00
_cell.angle_beta   90.00
_cell.angle_gamma   90.00
#
_symmetry.space_group_name_H-M   'P 1'
#
loop_
_entity.id
_entity.type
_entity.pdbx_description
1 polymer ?
#
loop_
_entity_poly.entity_id
_entity_poly.type
_entity_poly.pdbx_seq_one_letter_code
_entity_poly.pdbx_strand_id
1 'polypeptide(L)'
;MTDPIDNNASAAQPINTRPSRRDVLKLGSIAALGALLGGGALLGRATPALAEAASTGTLSPSESFDIVIAVYPNGTLLDFAGPSEVFHWLPNTNIRYASLEGGPVTLEYGVVYGKTERLADIAKADLIMVPGGSDLTAPMQPAYQAQIRRLADGARYVTSVCNGSLVLAATGILKGKRSACHWAFINDLKEYGAIPVPERFVEDDNGRFMSGGGITAGIDFALRVAAKLRGQEVAEFAQLLIEYDPAPPFHSGHPRDARPEIVAMVEKELPGASKGLARIPGIR
;
A
#
# COMPACT_ATOMS: atom_id res chain seq x y z
N MET A 1 -3.87 48.57 -52.45
CA MET A 1 -3.29 49.93 -52.39
C MET A 1 -2.41 49.95 -51.15
N THR A 2 -1.10 49.80 -51.37
CA THR A 2 0.06 50.22 -50.56
C THR A 2 0.04 50.10 -49.02
N ASP A 3 0.84 49.15 -48.48
CA ASP A 3 2.16 49.37 -47.81
C ASP A 3 2.29 50.33 -46.59
N PRO A 4 3.36 50.25 -45.77
CA PRO A 4 3.46 49.53 -44.48
C PRO A 4 3.89 50.53 -43.36
N ILE A 5 4.47 50.09 -42.22
CA ILE A 5 5.72 50.65 -41.65
C ILE A 5 6.11 50.00 -40.31
N ASP A 6 7.39 49.65 -40.29
CA ASP A 6 8.27 49.13 -39.25
C ASP A 6 8.80 50.19 -38.27
N ASN A 7 9.35 49.69 -37.16
CA ASN A 7 10.56 50.16 -36.45
C ASN A 7 10.58 51.49 -35.66
N ASN A 8 10.57 51.32 -34.33
CA ASN A 8 11.74 51.39 -33.44
C ASN A 8 12.78 52.53 -33.64
N ALA A 9 12.89 53.44 -32.66
CA ALA A 9 14.08 54.26 -32.31
C ALA A 9 13.79 54.99 -30.97
N SER A 10 14.45 54.71 -29.84
CA SER A 10 15.82 55.09 -29.44
C SER A 10 15.89 56.37 -28.56
N ALA A 11 16.35 56.15 -27.31
CA ALA A 11 17.27 56.97 -26.50
C ALA A 11 16.77 58.08 -25.51
N ALA A 12 17.12 57.81 -24.23
CA ALA A 12 17.79 58.69 -23.23
C ALA A 12 17.00 59.70 -22.32
N GLN A 13 16.75 59.25 -21.07
CA GLN A 13 17.17 59.76 -19.71
C GLN A 13 17.10 61.27 -19.33
N PRO A 14 17.15 61.67 -18.03
CA PRO A 14 16.84 60.99 -16.74
C PRO A 14 16.01 61.85 -15.75
N ILE A 15 15.27 61.25 -14.80
CA ILE A 15 15.06 61.85 -13.47
C ILE A 15 15.23 60.77 -12.39
N ASN A 16 16.11 61.11 -11.45
CA ASN A 16 16.66 60.31 -10.38
C ASN A 16 15.70 60.26 -9.18
N THR A 17 15.12 59.09 -8.85
CA THR A 17 14.51 58.84 -7.54
C THR A 17 15.18 57.64 -6.89
N ARG A 18 15.65 57.85 -5.65
CA ARG A 18 16.53 56.96 -4.89
C ARG A 18 15.89 55.60 -4.55
N PRO A 19 16.71 54.54 -4.37
CA PRO A 19 16.26 53.16 -4.31
C PRO A 19 15.80 52.71 -2.91
N SER A 20 14.79 51.85 -2.89
CA SER A 20 14.23 51.18 -1.71
C SER A 20 14.75 49.74 -1.62
N ARG A 21 15.58 49.48 -0.59
CA ARG A 21 15.81 48.21 0.16
C ARG A 21 15.84 46.87 -0.61
N ARG A 22 16.33 46.86 -1.84
CA ARG A 22 16.97 45.70 -2.46
C ARG A 22 18.32 46.15 -2.99
N ASP A 23 19.33 45.33 -2.78
CA ASP A 23 20.76 45.54 -3.04
C ASP A 23 21.48 46.21 -1.85
N VAL A 24 22.52 45.64 -1.23
CA VAL A 24 23.67 44.98 -1.84
C VAL A 24 24.29 44.00 -0.85
N LEU A 25 24.53 42.77 -1.29
CA LEU A 25 25.84 42.16 -1.08
C LEU A 25 26.18 41.30 -2.29
N LYS A 26 27.15 41.83 -3.04
CA LYS A 26 27.83 41.23 -4.16
C LYS A 26 29.10 40.54 -3.66
N LEU A 27 29.45 39.47 -4.36
CA LEU A 27 30.75 38.79 -4.50
C LEU A 27 31.22 37.81 -3.41
N GLY A 28 31.33 36.56 -3.85
CA GLY A 28 32.10 35.48 -3.24
C GLY A 28 31.97 34.22 -4.09
N SER A 29 32.80 34.10 -5.12
CA SER A 29 32.87 32.97 -6.05
C SER A 29 33.17 31.64 -5.33
N ILE A 30 32.25 30.67 -5.35
CA ILE A 30 32.62 29.24 -5.31
C ILE A 30 31.76 28.52 -6.36
N ALA A 31 32.45 27.71 -7.14
CA ALA A 31 32.00 27.05 -8.34
C ALA A 31 30.95 25.94 -8.10
N ALA A 32 30.13 25.73 -9.12
CA ALA A 32 29.54 24.46 -9.55
C ALA A 32 28.81 23.57 -8.52
N LEU A 33 27.48 23.58 -8.59
CA LEU A 33 26.65 22.39 -8.89
C LEU A 33 25.26 22.95 -9.26
N GLY A 34 24.82 22.93 -10.52
CA GLY A 34 24.78 21.77 -11.40
C GLY A 34 23.42 21.11 -11.21
N ALA A 35 22.50 21.41 -12.12
CA ALA A 35 21.15 20.87 -12.17
C ALA A 35 21.12 19.33 -12.09
N LEU A 36 20.07 18.80 -11.45
CA LEU A 36 19.38 17.53 -11.75
C LEU A 36 18.01 17.64 -11.03
N LEU A 37 17.02 18.38 -11.54
CA LEU A 37 16.05 17.89 -12.53
C LEU A 37 16.27 16.42 -12.90
N GLY A 38 15.75 15.53 -12.06
CA GLY A 38 15.80 14.09 -12.29
C GLY A 38 15.10 13.31 -11.19
N GLY A 39 13.77 13.26 -11.20
CA GLY A 39 12.98 12.30 -10.41
C GLY A 39 13.18 10.83 -10.83
N GLY A 40 14.35 10.49 -11.37
CA GLY A 40 14.68 9.17 -11.91
C GLY A 40 15.87 8.46 -11.25
N ALA A 41 16.49 9.04 -10.22
CA ALA A 41 17.71 8.48 -9.60
C ALA A 41 17.52 7.87 -8.20
N LEU A 42 16.30 7.82 -7.67
CA LEU A 42 16.01 7.16 -6.38
C LEU A 42 15.68 5.66 -6.52
N LEU A 43 15.51 5.17 -7.74
CA LEU A 43 15.24 3.76 -7.98
C LEU A 43 16.56 3.00 -8.12
N GLY A 44 16.96 2.30 -7.06
CA GLY A 44 17.73 1.06 -7.23
C GLY A 44 18.97 0.84 -6.38
N ARG A 45 19.36 1.73 -5.46
CA ARG A 45 20.45 1.43 -4.50
C ARG A 45 20.12 1.94 -3.11
N ALA A 46 20.08 1.04 -2.14
CA ALA A 46 20.05 1.41 -0.72
C ALA A 46 21.20 2.37 -0.43
N THR A 47 20.91 3.50 0.21
CA THR A 47 21.97 4.38 0.71
C THR A 47 22.75 3.62 1.80
N PRO A 48 24.05 3.93 2.02
CA PRO A 48 24.83 3.31 3.08
C PRO A 48 24.14 3.39 4.46
N ALA A 49 23.43 4.48 4.72
CA ALA A 49 22.66 4.68 5.95
C ALA A 49 21.45 3.72 6.08
N LEU A 50 20.71 3.47 5.00
CA LEU A 50 19.62 2.48 4.97
C LEU A 50 20.13 1.04 5.09
N ALA A 51 21.32 0.76 4.57
CA ALA A 51 21.95 -0.55 4.68
C ALA A 51 22.47 -0.85 6.10
N GLU A 52 22.98 0.15 6.81
CA GLU A 52 23.42 0.01 8.21
C GLU A 52 22.23 -0.13 9.17
N ALA A 53 21.19 0.66 8.92
CA ALA A 53 19.90 0.61 9.62
C ALA A 53 19.17 -0.75 9.50
N ALA A 54 19.27 -1.44 8.36
CA ALA A 54 18.53 -2.68 8.12
C ALA A 54 19.13 -3.94 8.82
N SER A 55 20.18 -3.79 9.62
CA SER A 55 20.93 -4.87 10.27
C SER A 55 20.13 -5.69 11.30
N THR A 56 18.93 -5.24 11.69
CA THR A 56 18.07 -5.88 12.72
C THR A 56 16.88 -6.65 12.13
N GLY A 57 16.64 -6.53 10.82
CA GLY A 57 15.56 -7.25 10.12
C GLY A 57 15.85 -8.73 9.92
N THR A 58 14.81 -9.51 9.60
CA THR A 58 14.99 -10.94 9.27
C THR A 58 15.78 -11.17 7.99
N LEU A 59 15.87 -10.16 7.11
CA LEU A 59 16.56 -10.23 5.82
C LEU A 59 17.63 -9.15 5.72
N SER A 60 18.78 -9.50 5.15
CA SER A 60 19.81 -8.50 4.86
C SER A 60 19.32 -7.47 3.84
N PRO A 61 19.72 -6.19 3.92
CA PRO A 61 19.34 -5.18 2.94
C PRO A 61 19.79 -5.51 1.51
N SER A 62 20.83 -6.33 1.33
CA SER A 62 21.31 -6.79 0.00
C SER A 62 20.51 -7.94 -0.59
N GLU A 63 19.70 -8.64 0.20
CA GLU A 63 18.92 -9.80 -0.25
C GLU A 63 17.74 -9.34 -1.12
N SER A 64 17.72 -9.80 -2.37
CA SER A 64 16.58 -9.58 -3.28
C SER A 64 15.31 -10.20 -2.72
N PHE A 65 14.18 -9.50 -2.85
CA PHE A 65 12.90 -9.95 -2.33
C PHE A 65 11.76 -9.61 -3.29
N ASP A 66 10.99 -10.61 -3.73
CA ASP A 66 9.88 -10.45 -4.66
C ASP A 66 8.53 -10.46 -3.93
N ILE A 67 7.77 -9.36 -4.05
CA ILE A 67 6.40 -9.24 -3.55
C ILE A 67 5.43 -9.33 -4.71
N VAL A 68 4.47 -10.25 -4.63
CA VAL A 68 3.35 -10.35 -5.57
C VAL A 68 2.07 -9.87 -4.91
N ILE A 69 1.53 -8.78 -5.44
CA ILE A 69 0.22 -8.24 -5.11
C ILE A 69 -0.79 -8.81 -6.09
N ALA A 70 -1.65 -9.72 -5.63
CA ALA A 70 -2.61 -10.41 -6.47
C ALA A 70 -3.92 -9.60 -6.57
N VAL A 71 -4.03 -8.75 -7.60
CA VAL A 71 -5.20 -7.91 -7.86
C VAL A 71 -6.25 -8.65 -8.70
N TYR A 72 -7.49 -8.19 -8.64
CA TYR A 72 -8.63 -8.79 -9.34
C TYR A 72 -9.71 -7.74 -9.64
N PRO A 73 -10.61 -7.99 -10.61
CA PRO A 73 -11.72 -7.09 -10.89
C PRO A 73 -12.56 -6.80 -9.66
N ASN A 74 -12.99 -5.56 -9.48
CA ASN A 74 -13.73 -5.08 -8.30
C ASN A 74 -12.97 -5.19 -6.96
N GLY A 75 -11.64 -5.34 -6.99
CA GLY A 75 -10.81 -5.18 -5.80
C GLY A 75 -10.75 -3.72 -5.32
N THR A 76 -10.55 -3.52 -4.02
CA THR A 76 -10.40 -2.18 -3.43
C THR A 76 -8.99 -1.66 -3.69
N LEU A 77 -8.87 -0.52 -4.39
CA LEU A 77 -7.57 0.08 -4.72
C LEU A 77 -6.70 0.33 -3.48
N LEU A 78 -7.29 0.92 -2.43
CA LEU A 78 -6.56 1.34 -1.25
C LEU A 78 -5.96 0.17 -0.46
N ASP A 79 -6.58 -1.01 -0.54
CA ASP A 79 -6.12 -2.23 0.13
C ASP A 79 -4.73 -2.66 -0.33
N PHE A 80 -4.33 -2.33 -1.56
CA PHE A 80 -2.99 -2.60 -2.05
C PHE A 80 -2.17 -1.36 -2.37
N ALA A 81 -2.78 -0.22 -2.69
CA ALA A 81 -2.05 1.02 -2.94
C ALA A 81 -1.31 1.49 -1.67
N GLY A 82 -1.95 1.40 -0.50
CA GLY A 82 -1.33 1.73 0.78
C GLY A 82 -0.09 0.87 1.09
N PRO A 83 -0.23 -0.47 1.15
CA PRO A 83 0.93 -1.35 1.32
C PRO A 83 2.00 -1.19 0.25
N SER A 84 1.58 -1.03 -1.01
CA SER A 84 2.48 -0.84 -2.14
C SER A 84 3.38 0.37 -1.94
N GLU A 85 2.82 1.50 -1.50
CA GLU A 85 3.60 2.72 -1.25
C GLU A 85 4.71 2.46 -0.24
N VAL A 86 4.40 1.79 0.88
CA VAL A 86 5.40 1.40 1.89
C VAL A 86 6.43 0.43 1.31
N PHE A 87 5.99 -0.60 0.58
CA PHE A 87 6.87 -1.65 0.09
C PHE A 87 7.91 -1.18 -0.94
N HIS A 88 7.64 -0.12 -1.70
CA HIS A 88 8.63 0.45 -2.63
C HIS A 88 9.85 1.08 -1.94
N TRP A 89 9.73 1.37 -0.64
CA TRP A 89 10.83 1.93 0.15
C TRP A 89 11.70 0.86 0.84
N LEU A 90 11.37 -0.42 0.67
CA LEU A 90 12.19 -1.52 1.18
C LEU A 90 13.41 -1.75 0.26
N PRO A 91 14.64 -1.84 0.80
CA PRO A 91 15.83 -2.18 0.04
C PRO A 91 15.68 -3.48 -0.77
N ASN A 92 16.21 -3.47 -2.01
CA ASN A 92 16.28 -4.62 -2.91
C ASN A 92 14.98 -5.43 -3.00
N THR A 93 13.85 -4.73 -3.05
CA THR A 93 12.52 -5.33 -3.09
C THR A 93 11.85 -5.01 -4.43
N ASN A 94 11.34 -6.04 -5.10
CA ASN A 94 10.65 -5.94 -6.37
C ASN A 94 9.15 -6.17 -6.17
N ILE A 95 8.33 -5.19 -6.53
CA ILE A 95 6.87 -5.24 -6.37
C ILE A 95 6.23 -5.57 -7.71
N ARG A 96 5.47 -6.66 -7.75
CA ARG A 96 4.79 -7.17 -8.93
C ARG A 96 3.29 -7.16 -8.69
N TYR A 97 2.55 -6.59 -9.62
CA TYR A 97 1.09 -6.62 -9.59
C TYR A 97 0.62 -7.68 -10.56
N ALA A 98 -0.20 -8.60 -10.11
CA ALA A 98 -0.60 -9.77 -10.89
C ALA A 98 -2.10 -9.95 -10.83
N SER A 99 -2.70 -10.31 -11.96
CA SER A 99 -4.12 -10.68 -12.06
C SER A 99 -4.25 -12.01 -12.79
N LEU A 100 -5.45 -12.59 -12.82
CA LEU A 100 -5.65 -13.91 -13.45
C LEU A 100 -5.19 -13.92 -14.91
N GLU A 101 -5.67 -12.95 -15.69
CA GLU A 101 -5.43 -12.84 -17.14
C GLU A 101 -4.30 -11.87 -17.50
N GLY A 102 -3.76 -11.13 -16.52
CA GLY A 102 -2.84 -10.02 -16.75
C GLY A 102 -3.51 -8.82 -17.42
N GLY A 103 -2.71 -7.83 -17.81
CA GLY A 103 -3.19 -6.62 -18.47
C GLY A 103 -3.93 -5.65 -17.55
N PRO A 104 -4.82 -4.81 -18.09
CA PRO A 104 -5.61 -3.87 -17.31
C PRO A 104 -6.68 -4.57 -16.46
N VAL A 105 -6.84 -4.11 -15.21
CA VAL A 105 -7.88 -4.60 -14.28
C VAL A 105 -8.76 -3.44 -13.85
N THR A 106 -10.07 -3.57 -14.03
CA THR A 106 -11.06 -2.60 -13.52
C THR A 106 -11.38 -2.91 -12.06
N LEU A 107 -11.00 -2.01 -11.18
CA LEU A 107 -11.23 -2.04 -9.75
C LEU A 107 -12.59 -1.42 -9.40
N GLU A 108 -12.88 -1.33 -8.10
CA GLU A 108 -14.02 -0.56 -7.60
C GLU A 108 -14.04 0.86 -8.13
N TYR A 109 -15.26 1.41 -8.23
CA TYR A 109 -15.49 2.78 -8.67
C TYR A 109 -14.95 3.10 -10.09
N GLY A 110 -14.66 2.06 -10.88
CA GLY A 110 -14.22 2.20 -12.28
C GLY A 110 -12.74 2.55 -12.45
N VAL A 111 -11.93 2.49 -11.39
CA VAL A 111 -10.48 2.74 -11.50
C VAL A 111 -9.83 1.61 -12.29
N VAL A 112 -9.08 1.95 -13.35
CA VAL A 112 -8.37 0.95 -14.15
C VAL A 112 -6.90 0.91 -13.75
N TYR A 113 -6.46 -0.23 -13.20
CA TYR A 113 -5.06 -0.49 -12.92
C TYR A 113 -4.39 -1.17 -14.13
N GLY A 114 -3.57 -0.40 -14.86
CA GLY A 114 -3.27 -0.68 -16.27
C GLY A 114 -2.22 -1.73 -16.60
N LYS A 115 -1.41 -2.20 -15.64
CA LYS A 115 -0.26 -3.10 -15.94
C LYS A 115 -0.10 -4.21 -14.92
N THR A 116 -0.89 -5.26 -15.07
CA THR A 116 -0.73 -6.50 -14.28
C THR A 116 -0.08 -7.60 -15.11
N GLU A 117 0.77 -8.40 -14.46
CA GLU A 117 1.27 -9.65 -15.02
C GLU A 117 0.21 -10.76 -14.88
N ARG A 118 0.26 -11.79 -15.73
CA ARG A 118 -0.60 -12.96 -15.50
C ARG A 118 -0.09 -13.74 -14.31
N LEU A 119 -0.96 -14.10 -13.37
CA LEU A 119 -0.60 -14.92 -12.21
C LEU A 119 0.07 -16.23 -12.63
N ALA A 120 -0.37 -16.84 -13.73
CA ALA A 120 0.20 -18.08 -14.26
C ALA A 120 1.66 -17.95 -14.74
N ASP A 121 2.10 -16.74 -15.11
CA ASP A 121 3.47 -16.49 -15.60
C ASP A 121 4.47 -16.26 -14.45
N ILE A 122 3.96 -16.10 -13.22
CA ILE A 122 4.76 -15.90 -12.03
C ILE A 122 5.13 -17.25 -11.43
N ALA A 123 6.40 -17.63 -11.55
CA ALA A 123 6.90 -18.90 -11.04
C ALA A 123 6.92 -18.96 -9.51
N LYS A 124 7.39 -17.90 -8.84
CA LYS A 124 7.54 -17.80 -7.39
C LYS A 124 7.36 -16.37 -6.88
N ALA A 125 7.08 -16.24 -5.59
CA ALA A 125 7.08 -15.00 -4.83
C ALA A 125 7.71 -15.26 -3.46
N ASP A 126 8.42 -14.30 -2.88
CA ASP A 126 8.86 -14.40 -1.49
C ASP A 126 7.72 -14.03 -0.53
N LEU A 127 6.91 -13.04 -0.93
CA LEU A 127 5.68 -12.63 -0.25
C LEU A 127 4.53 -12.53 -1.26
N ILE A 128 3.40 -13.15 -0.93
CA ILE A 128 2.13 -12.90 -1.64
C ILE A 128 1.20 -12.04 -0.78
N MET A 129 0.58 -11.04 -1.39
CA MET A 129 -0.42 -10.19 -0.75
C MET A 129 -1.73 -10.22 -1.54
N VAL A 130 -2.81 -10.60 -0.88
CA VAL A 130 -4.16 -10.57 -1.45
C VAL A 130 -4.95 -9.41 -0.84
N PRO A 131 -5.33 -8.38 -1.63
CA PRO A 131 -6.20 -7.30 -1.15
C PRO A 131 -7.66 -7.77 -1.02
N GLY A 132 -8.48 -6.98 -0.35
CA GLY A 132 -9.93 -7.14 -0.33
C GLY A 132 -10.63 -6.44 -1.50
N GLY A 133 -11.95 -6.43 -1.39
CA GLY A 133 -12.89 -5.89 -2.35
C GLY A 133 -14.31 -6.06 -1.80
N SER A 134 -15.22 -5.22 -2.30
CA SER A 134 -16.67 -5.32 -2.08
C SER A 134 -17.28 -6.52 -2.80
N ASP A 135 -16.65 -6.99 -3.87
CA ASP A 135 -17.06 -8.14 -4.65
C ASP A 135 -15.92 -9.16 -4.76
N LEU A 136 -16.09 -10.31 -4.12
CA LEU A 136 -15.12 -11.42 -4.15
C LEU A 136 -15.45 -12.46 -5.22
N THR A 137 -16.40 -12.22 -6.13
CA THR A 137 -16.84 -13.20 -7.14
C THR A 137 -15.68 -13.69 -8.01
N ALA A 138 -14.83 -12.78 -8.47
CA ALA A 138 -13.66 -13.10 -9.29
C ALA A 138 -12.58 -13.89 -8.50
N PRO A 139 -12.10 -13.44 -7.33
CA PRO A 139 -11.07 -14.16 -6.60
C PRO A 139 -11.55 -15.46 -5.94
N MET A 140 -12.87 -15.66 -5.82
CA MET A 140 -13.45 -16.92 -5.33
C MET A 140 -13.58 -18.01 -6.41
N GLN A 141 -13.24 -17.72 -7.67
CA GLN A 141 -13.24 -18.74 -8.71
C GLN A 141 -12.09 -19.75 -8.53
N PRO A 142 -12.30 -21.04 -8.86
CA PRO A 142 -11.26 -22.08 -8.71
C PRO A 142 -9.95 -21.74 -9.43
N ALA A 143 -10.02 -21.11 -10.61
CA ALA A 143 -8.84 -20.72 -11.38
C ALA A 143 -7.96 -19.71 -10.63
N TYR A 144 -8.58 -18.70 -10.00
CA TYR A 144 -7.87 -17.69 -9.23
C TYR A 144 -7.28 -18.32 -7.95
N GLN A 145 -8.10 -19.04 -7.18
CA GLN A 145 -7.68 -19.70 -5.95
C GLN A 145 -6.54 -20.70 -6.17
N ALA A 146 -6.54 -21.43 -7.29
CA ALA A 146 -5.45 -22.33 -7.64
C ALA A 146 -4.12 -21.60 -7.82
N GLN A 147 -4.13 -20.41 -8.44
CA GLN A 147 -2.91 -19.60 -8.59
C GLN A 147 -2.45 -19.02 -7.25
N ILE A 148 -3.37 -18.52 -6.42
CA ILE A 148 -3.06 -18.05 -5.07
C ILE A 148 -2.45 -19.16 -4.23
N ARG A 149 -3.07 -20.35 -4.23
CA ARG A 149 -2.55 -21.52 -3.51
C ARG A 149 -1.14 -21.88 -3.96
N ARG A 150 -0.94 -21.99 -5.28
CA ARG A 150 0.36 -22.33 -5.88
C ARG A 150 1.47 -21.37 -5.44
N LEU A 151 1.21 -20.07 -5.49
CA LEU A 151 2.19 -19.06 -5.06
C LEU A 151 2.40 -19.09 -3.54
N ALA A 152 1.33 -19.21 -2.75
CA ALA A 152 1.39 -19.25 -1.29
C ALA A 152 2.15 -20.48 -0.74
N ASP A 153 2.11 -21.61 -1.44
CA ASP A 153 2.84 -22.83 -1.07
C ASP A 153 4.37 -22.62 -1.12
N GLY A 154 4.85 -21.84 -2.09
CA GLY A 154 6.27 -21.52 -2.25
C GLY A 154 6.72 -20.22 -1.54
N ALA A 155 5.78 -19.37 -1.11
CA ALA A 155 6.09 -18.11 -0.48
C ALA A 155 6.54 -18.26 0.98
N ARG A 156 7.50 -17.42 1.38
CA ARG A 156 7.95 -17.30 2.78
C ARG A 156 6.88 -16.61 3.63
N TYR A 157 6.15 -15.69 3.02
CA TYR A 157 5.12 -14.89 3.67
C TYR A 157 3.83 -14.89 2.85
N VAL A 158 2.71 -15.19 3.51
CA VAL A 158 1.37 -15.21 2.93
C VAL A 158 0.54 -14.16 3.64
N THR A 159 0.13 -13.14 2.91
CA THR A 159 -0.42 -11.94 3.52
C THR A 159 -1.71 -11.46 2.86
N SER A 160 -2.48 -10.67 3.60
CA SER A 160 -3.71 -10.07 3.10
C SER A 160 -4.07 -8.78 3.81
N VAL A 161 -4.93 -8.00 3.18
CA VAL A 161 -5.58 -6.83 3.77
C VAL A 161 -7.09 -6.99 3.58
N CYS A 162 -7.88 -6.50 4.54
CA CYS A 162 -9.33 -6.47 4.49
C CYS A 162 -9.90 -7.87 4.28
N ASN A 163 -10.82 -8.04 3.33
CA ASN A 163 -11.42 -9.33 2.98
C ASN A 163 -10.51 -10.24 2.15
N GLY A 164 -9.30 -9.82 1.81
CA GLY A 164 -8.33 -10.68 1.11
C GLY A 164 -7.98 -11.94 1.91
N SER A 165 -8.14 -11.90 3.25
CA SER A 165 -7.98 -13.08 4.10
C SER A 165 -9.06 -14.14 3.86
N LEU A 166 -10.26 -13.77 3.41
CA LEU A 166 -11.30 -14.74 3.02
C LEU A 166 -10.91 -15.47 1.75
N VAL A 167 -10.32 -14.77 0.77
CA VAL A 167 -9.80 -15.39 -0.46
C VAL A 167 -8.71 -16.40 -0.12
N LEU A 168 -7.76 -16.04 0.76
CA LEU A 168 -6.75 -16.96 1.26
C LEU A 168 -7.40 -18.14 1.99
N ALA A 169 -8.34 -17.89 2.91
CA ALA A 169 -9.00 -18.94 3.68
C ALA A 169 -9.75 -19.94 2.78
N ALA A 170 -10.39 -19.47 1.71
CA ALA A 170 -11.07 -20.31 0.73
C ALA A 170 -10.13 -21.26 -0.01
N THR A 171 -8.83 -20.93 -0.16
CA THR A 171 -7.82 -21.87 -0.68
C THR A 171 -7.44 -22.99 0.31
N GLY A 172 -7.89 -22.88 1.57
CA GLY A 172 -7.53 -23.77 2.68
C GLY A 172 -6.16 -23.50 3.30
N ILE A 173 -5.37 -22.52 2.82
CA ILE A 173 -4.04 -22.19 3.38
C ILE A 173 -4.12 -21.67 4.83
N LEU A 174 -5.25 -21.07 5.23
CA LEU A 174 -5.45 -20.51 6.58
C LEU A 174 -6.17 -21.46 7.57
N LYS A 175 -6.37 -22.74 7.23
CA LYS A 175 -7.00 -23.69 8.15
C LYS A 175 -6.23 -23.80 9.47
N GLY A 176 -6.89 -23.49 10.58
CA GLY A 176 -6.30 -23.47 11.93
C GLY A 176 -5.38 -22.27 12.20
N LYS A 177 -5.33 -21.28 11.30
CA LYS A 177 -4.45 -20.11 11.42
C LYS A 177 -5.23 -18.88 11.86
N ARG A 178 -4.59 -18.02 12.65
CA ARG A 178 -5.14 -16.73 13.10
C ARG A 178 -5.07 -15.71 11.96
N SER A 179 -6.13 -14.94 11.76
CA SER A 179 -6.14 -13.88 10.73
C SER A 179 -7.08 -12.72 11.09
N ALA A 180 -6.66 -11.52 10.73
CA ALA A 180 -7.50 -10.33 10.64
C ALA A 180 -8.36 -10.37 9.37
N CYS A 181 -9.41 -9.56 9.37
CA CYS A 181 -10.28 -9.35 8.22
C CYS A 181 -10.91 -7.96 8.35
N HIS A 182 -11.67 -7.53 7.34
CA HIS A 182 -12.61 -6.43 7.55
C HIS A 182 -13.60 -6.78 8.66
N TRP A 183 -13.90 -5.84 9.54
CA TRP A 183 -14.73 -6.06 10.74
C TRP A 183 -16.12 -6.62 10.41
N ALA A 184 -16.68 -6.25 9.26
CA ALA A 184 -18.00 -6.71 8.82
C ALA A 184 -18.04 -8.20 8.46
N PHE A 185 -16.92 -8.77 8.00
CA PHE A 185 -16.86 -10.12 7.43
C PHE A 185 -15.92 -11.06 8.21
N ILE A 186 -15.40 -10.60 9.35
CA ILE A 186 -14.39 -11.34 10.10
C ILE A 186 -14.86 -12.71 10.58
N ASN A 187 -16.16 -12.89 10.87
CA ASN A 187 -16.68 -14.21 11.26
C ASN A 187 -16.68 -15.24 10.14
N ASP A 188 -16.69 -14.81 8.89
CA ASP A 188 -16.74 -15.69 7.72
C ASP A 188 -15.43 -16.49 7.59
N LEU A 189 -14.34 -16.01 8.22
CA LEU A 189 -13.10 -16.78 8.38
C LEU A 189 -13.34 -18.16 9.02
N LYS A 190 -14.30 -18.26 9.95
CA LYS A 190 -14.60 -19.54 10.63
C LYS A 190 -15.17 -20.57 9.67
N GLU A 191 -15.91 -20.14 8.64
CA GLU A 191 -16.51 -21.03 7.64
C GLU A 191 -15.44 -21.75 6.81
N TYR A 192 -14.27 -21.12 6.68
CA TYR A 192 -13.11 -21.68 6.00
C TYR A 192 -12.08 -22.32 6.96
N GLY A 193 -12.40 -22.40 8.25
CA GLY A 193 -11.55 -22.99 9.29
C GLY A 193 -10.41 -22.10 9.77
N ALA A 194 -10.38 -20.81 9.40
CA ALA A 194 -9.46 -19.83 9.98
C ALA A 194 -9.99 -19.31 11.33
N ILE A 195 -9.08 -18.88 12.20
CA ILE A 195 -9.38 -18.34 13.52
C ILE A 195 -9.46 -16.81 13.41
N PRO A 196 -10.66 -16.20 13.51
CA PRO A 196 -10.78 -14.76 13.41
C PRO A 196 -10.18 -14.04 14.62
N VAL A 197 -9.38 -13.02 14.36
CA VAL A 197 -8.80 -12.15 15.39
C VAL A 197 -9.13 -10.68 15.05
N PRO A 198 -9.90 -9.99 15.91
CA PRO A 198 -10.45 -8.64 15.68
C PRO A 198 -9.42 -7.53 15.90
N GLU A 199 -8.20 -7.73 15.40
CA GLU A 199 -7.09 -6.80 15.56
C GLU A 199 -6.77 -6.15 14.22
N ARG A 200 -6.22 -4.94 14.27
CA ARG A 200 -5.84 -4.18 13.06
C ARG A 200 -4.73 -4.88 12.27
N PHE A 201 -3.86 -5.61 12.97
CA PHE A 201 -2.81 -6.45 12.40
C PHE A 201 -2.74 -7.76 13.18
N VAL A 202 -2.60 -8.88 12.48
CA VAL A 202 -2.47 -10.21 13.07
C VAL A 202 -1.30 -10.94 12.42
N GLU A 203 -0.44 -11.51 13.24
CA GLU A 203 0.66 -12.38 12.85
C GLU A 203 0.43 -13.79 13.41
N ASP A 204 0.69 -14.82 12.60
CA ASP A 204 0.61 -16.22 13.01
C ASP A 204 1.72 -17.09 12.38
N ASP A 205 1.95 -18.27 12.95
CA ASP A 205 2.93 -19.26 12.49
C ASP A 205 4.33 -18.69 12.30
N ASN A 206 4.87 -18.09 13.38
CA ASN A 206 6.16 -17.39 13.39
C ASN A 206 6.25 -16.26 12.34
N GLY A 207 5.10 -15.73 11.94
CA GLY A 207 4.95 -14.66 10.99
C GLY A 207 5.02 -15.05 9.53
N ARG A 208 4.85 -16.33 9.22
CA ARG A 208 4.52 -16.75 7.85
C ARG A 208 3.20 -16.14 7.39
N PHE A 209 2.19 -16.07 8.27
CA PHE A 209 0.89 -15.49 7.95
C PHE A 209 0.76 -14.13 8.63
N MET A 210 0.48 -13.09 7.84
CA MET A 210 0.28 -11.73 8.34
C MET A 210 -0.94 -11.10 7.66
N SER A 211 -1.82 -10.47 8.42
CA SER A 211 -3.04 -9.88 7.86
C SER A 211 -3.34 -8.53 8.48
N GLY A 212 -3.75 -7.58 7.64
CA GLY A 212 -4.33 -6.31 8.03
C GLY A 212 -5.86 -6.39 8.06
N GLY A 213 -6.48 -5.63 8.96
CA GLY A 213 -7.93 -5.46 9.02
C GLY A 213 -8.49 -4.67 7.83
N GLY A 214 -9.57 -3.91 8.03
CA GLY A 214 -10.24 -3.19 6.95
C GLY A 214 -9.39 -2.09 6.29
N ILE A 215 -9.35 -2.10 4.95
CA ILE A 215 -8.91 -1.03 4.04
C ILE A 215 -7.63 -0.31 4.46
N THR A 216 -7.75 0.75 5.27
CA THR A 216 -6.63 1.59 5.68
C THR A 216 -5.65 0.88 6.61
N ALA A 217 -6.04 -0.26 7.19
CA ALA A 217 -5.13 -1.13 7.93
C ALA A 217 -3.95 -1.60 7.08
N GLY A 218 -4.05 -1.56 5.75
CA GLY A 218 -2.98 -1.92 4.84
C GLY A 218 -1.69 -1.12 5.05
N ILE A 219 -1.75 0.17 5.37
CA ILE A 219 -0.54 0.99 5.59
C ILE A 219 0.18 0.55 6.88
N ASP A 220 -0.56 0.43 7.98
CA ASP A 220 -0.01 -0.04 9.26
C ASP A 220 0.53 -1.47 9.17
N PHE A 221 -0.19 -2.35 8.45
CA PHE A 221 0.23 -3.71 8.13
C PHE A 221 1.58 -3.68 7.39
N ALA A 222 1.71 -2.85 6.36
CA ALA A 222 2.92 -2.81 5.55
C ALA A 222 4.12 -2.23 6.31
N LEU A 223 3.92 -1.26 7.21
CA LEU A 223 4.98 -0.78 8.10
C LEU A 223 5.44 -1.87 9.06
N ARG A 224 4.53 -2.69 9.61
CA ARG A 224 4.90 -3.85 10.44
C ARG A 224 5.63 -4.93 9.66
N VAL A 225 5.19 -5.21 8.43
CA VAL A 225 5.90 -6.12 7.52
C VAL A 225 7.28 -5.56 7.18
N ALA A 226 7.41 -4.28 6.89
CA ALA A 226 8.69 -3.62 6.62
C ALA A 226 9.66 -3.79 7.80
N ALA A 227 9.19 -3.56 9.03
CA ALA A 227 9.99 -3.74 10.24
C ALA A 227 10.47 -5.19 10.41
N LYS A 228 9.57 -6.16 10.17
CA LYS A 228 9.91 -7.59 10.24
C LYS A 228 10.94 -8.00 9.18
N LEU A 229 10.78 -7.52 7.95
CA LEU A 229 11.64 -7.91 6.83
C LEU A 229 13.00 -7.20 6.88
N ARG A 230 13.02 -5.91 7.16
CA ARG A 230 14.19 -5.03 6.95
C ARG A 230 14.60 -4.22 8.19
N GLY A 231 14.01 -4.47 9.36
CA GLY A 231 14.37 -3.78 10.60
C GLY A 231 13.52 -2.52 10.84
N GLN A 232 13.46 -2.11 12.10
CA GLN A 232 12.63 -1.00 12.56
C GLN A 232 12.98 0.31 11.85
N GLU A 233 14.26 0.58 11.66
CA GLU A 233 14.76 1.81 11.07
C GLU A 233 14.29 1.99 9.61
N VAL A 234 14.19 0.90 8.83
CA VAL A 234 13.65 0.94 7.46
C VAL A 234 12.14 1.24 7.47
N ALA A 235 11.40 0.69 8.42
CA ALA A 235 9.98 0.99 8.56
C ALA A 235 9.75 2.45 8.97
N GLU A 236 10.51 2.97 9.94
CA GLU A 236 10.44 4.37 10.36
C GLU A 236 10.87 5.31 9.24
N PHE A 237 11.90 4.95 8.47
CA PHE A 237 12.28 5.69 7.26
C PHE A 237 11.13 5.77 6.26
N ALA A 238 10.50 4.64 5.92
CA ALA A 238 9.37 4.60 5.00
C ALA A 238 8.19 5.42 5.55
N GLN A 239 7.89 5.30 6.85
CA GLN A 239 6.84 6.06 7.52
C GLN A 239 7.06 7.58 7.40
N LEU A 240 8.27 8.05 7.67
CA LEU A 240 8.61 9.47 7.59
C LEU A 240 8.60 9.98 6.14
N LEU A 241 9.14 9.19 5.21
CA LEU A 241 9.26 9.58 3.81
C LEU A 241 7.90 9.80 3.13
N ILE A 242 6.90 8.99 3.51
CA ILE A 242 5.52 9.12 3.01
C ILE A 242 4.66 10.02 3.89
N GLU A 243 5.24 10.63 4.92
CA GLU A 243 4.57 11.49 5.91
C GLU A 243 3.33 10.83 6.52
N TYR A 244 3.46 9.56 6.93
CA TYR A 244 2.36 8.83 7.57
C TYR A 244 2.17 9.25 9.03
N ASP A 245 1.50 10.38 9.21
CA ASP A 245 1.04 10.96 10.48
C ASP A 245 -0.49 11.17 10.44
N PRO A 246 -1.28 10.09 10.57
CA PRO A 246 -2.72 10.18 10.38
C PRO A 246 -3.41 10.97 11.50
N ALA A 247 -4.18 12.00 11.12
CA ALA A 247 -5.04 12.77 12.02
C ALA A 247 -6.52 12.70 11.57
N PRO A 248 -7.23 11.57 11.80
CA PRO A 248 -8.63 11.44 11.38
C PRO A 248 -9.53 12.52 12.01
N PRO A 249 -10.36 13.23 11.22
CA PRO A 249 -11.24 14.28 11.75
C PRO A 249 -12.45 13.75 12.53
N PHE A 250 -12.68 12.43 12.51
CA PHE A 250 -13.78 11.76 13.20
C PHE A 250 -13.31 10.47 13.87
N HIS A 251 -14.00 10.07 14.94
CA HIS A 251 -13.73 8.84 15.68
C HIS A 251 -14.74 7.73 15.35
N SER A 252 -14.86 7.40 14.07
CA SER A 252 -15.85 6.41 13.55
C SER A 252 -15.21 5.29 12.71
N GLY A 253 -13.89 5.13 12.80
CA GLY A 253 -13.14 4.15 12.00
C GLY A 253 -13.29 2.70 12.46
N HIS A 254 -13.85 2.48 13.66
CA HIS A 254 -14.10 1.16 14.22
C HIS A 254 -15.52 1.12 14.81
N PRO A 255 -16.29 0.02 14.63
CA PRO A 255 -17.68 -0.07 15.10
C PRO A 255 -17.85 0.00 16.63
N ARG A 256 -16.78 -0.23 17.42
CA ARG A 256 -16.80 -0.02 18.88
C ARG A 256 -16.84 1.46 19.28
N ASP A 257 -16.36 2.32 18.39
CA ASP A 257 -16.19 3.76 18.66
C ASP A 257 -17.22 4.60 17.88
N ALA A 258 -17.70 4.08 16.76
CA ALA A 258 -18.68 4.73 15.92
C ALA A 258 -20.04 4.87 16.62
N ARG A 259 -20.74 5.98 16.36
CA ARG A 259 -22.09 6.20 16.90
C ARG A 259 -23.06 5.12 16.39
N PRO A 260 -24.03 4.64 17.20
CA PRO A 260 -24.95 3.57 16.80
C PRO A 260 -25.72 3.84 15.51
N GLU A 261 -26.11 5.10 15.26
CA GLU A 261 -26.78 5.51 14.03
C GLU A 261 -25.90 5.34 12.79
N ILE A 262 -24.58 5.54 12.91
CA ILE A 262 -23.64 5.33 11.81
C ILE A 262 -23.45 3.83 11.55
N VAL A 263 -23.35 3.03 12.62
CA VAL A 263 -23.30 1.56 12.49
C VAL A 263 -24.57 1.03 11.81
N ALA A 264 -25.75 1.56 12.17
CA ALA A 264 -27.01 1.19 11.56
C ALA A 264 -27.13 1.65 10.10
N MET A 265 -26.51 2.77 9.71
CA MET A 265 -26.40 3.17 8.31
C MET A 265 -25.53 2.18 7.53
N VAL A 266 -24.38 1.80 8.06
CA VAL A 266 -23.49 0.82 7.40
C VAL A 266 -24.16 -0.56 7.28
N GLU A 267 -24.91 -1.00 8.29
CA GLU A 267 -25.68 -2.26 8.24
C GLU A 267 -26.69 -2.29 7.07
N LYS A 268 -27.22 -1.15 6.64
CA LYS A 268 -28.13 -1.08 5.48
C LYS A 268 -27.39 -1.25 4.16
N GLU A 269 -26.20 -0.68 4.05
CA GLU A 269 -25.34 -0.79 2.85
C GLU A 269 -24.65 -2.16 2.78
N LEU A 270 -24.28 -2.72 3.93
CA LEU A 270 -23.62 -4.02 4.09
C LEU A 270 -24.42 -4.88 5.07
N PRO A 271 -25.52 -5.54 4.61
CA PRO A 271 -26.34 -6.38 5.48
C PRO A 271 -25.52 -7.48 6.16
N GLY A 272 -25.58 -7.55 7.48
CA GLY A 272 -24.82 -8.48 8.32
C GLY A 272 -23.53 -7.92 8.90
N ALA A 273 -23.11 -6.70 8.55
CA ALA A 273 -21.84 -6.12 9.02
C ALA A 273 -21.70 -6.10 10.56
N SER A 274 -22.76 -5.71 11.27
CA SER A 274 -22.80 -5.71 12.75
C SER A 274 -22.64 -7.11 13.35
N LYS A 275 -22.98 -8.17 12.61
CA LYS A 275 -22.77 -9.56 13.05
C LYS A 275 -21.31 -9.96 13.02
N GLY A 276 -20.47 -9.28 12.25
CA GLY A 276 -19.04 -9.58 12.09
C GLY A 276 -18.28 -9.55 13.41
N LEU A 277 -18.49 -8.57 14.27
CA LEU A 277 -17.83 -8.52 15.59
C LEU A 277 -18.62 -9.18 16.73
N ALA A 278 -19.94 -9.20 16.64
CA ALA A 278 -20.82 -9.65 17.72
C ALA A 278 -20.65 -11.13 18.14
N ARG A 279 -19.96 -11.95 17.34
CA ARG A 279 -19.76 -13.40 17.60
C ARG A 279 -18.33 -13.77 17.99
N ILE A 280 -17.48 -12.79 18.32
CA ILE A 280 -16.14 -13.04 18.85
C ILE A 280 -16.21 -12.91 20.38
N PRO A 281 -15.92 -13.97 21.16
CA PRO A 281 -15.98 -13.92 22.61
C PRO A 281 -15.12 -12.79 23.19
N GLY A 282 -15.67 -11.99 24.09
CA GLY A 282 -14.95 -10.91 24.78
C GLY A 282 -14.95 -9.55 24.06
N ILE A 283 -15.50 -9.45 22.84
CA ILE A 283 -15.80 -8.17 22.21
C ILE A 283 -17.25 -7.80 22.57
N ARG A 284 -17.41 -6.73 23.36
CA ARG A 284 -18.70 -6.04 23.55
C ARG A 284 -18.74 -4.81 22.66
#